data_AF-A0A1V1ZDI5-F1
#
_entry.id   AF-A0A1V1ZDI5-F1
#
_cell.length_a   1.000
_cell.length_b   1.000
_cell.length_c   1.000
_cell.angle_alpha   90.00
_cell.angle_beta   90.00
_cell.angle_gamma   90.00
#
_symmetry.space_group_name_H-M   'P 1'
#
loop_
_entity.id
_entity.type
_entity.pdbx_description
1 polymer ?
#
loop_
_entity_poly.entity_id
_entity_poly.type
_entity_poly.pdbx_seq_one_letter_code
_entity_poly.pdbx_strand_id
1 'polypeptide(L)'
;MDVKFELLRLGGKRKDAAEELLIRQNLNFLRVGIRHVLQNEELANDNNRLDMVLIIPEEGVDVKIVLDNLALPHIAELLKTRYPNNIFEGDYKLILDTKA
;
A
#
# COMPACT_ATOMS: atom_id res chain seq x y z
N MET A 1 1.38 7.76 -14.62
CA MET A 1 0.24 7.17 -13.89
C MET A 1 -0.07 8.00 -12.64
N ASP A 2 -1.33 8.36 -12.41
CA ASP A 2 -1.79 8.91 -11.12
C ASP A 2 -2.01 7.74 -10.15
N VAL A 3 -1.43 7.81 -8.96
CA VAL A 3 -1.54 6.76 -7.95
C VAL A 3 -2.13 7.34 -6.68
N LYS A 4 -3.35 6.91 -6.36
CA LYS A 4 -4.04 7.29 -5.14
C LYS A 4 -3.85 6.20 -4.09
N PHE A 5 -3.35 6.61 -2.93
CA PHE A 5 -3.16 5.71 -1.80
C PHE A 5 -4.26 5.90 -0.79
N GLU A 6 -5.07 4.86 -0.60
CA GLU A 6 -5.88 4.70 0.59
C GLU A 6 -5.03 4.10 1.71
N LEU A 7 -5.19 4.63 2.93
CA LEU A 7 -4.44 4.16 4.08
C LEU A 7 -5.39 3.49 5.06
N LEU A 8 -5.18 2.20 5.28
CA LEU A 8 -5.83 1.45 6.33
C LEU A 8 -4.84 1.23 7.47
N ARG A 9 -5.29 1.40 8.71
CA ARG A 9 -4.53 1.04 9.90
C ARG A 9 -5.28 -0.05 10.63
N LEU A 10 -4.56 -1.11 10.97
CA LEU A 10 -5.03 -2.17 11.86
C LEU A 10 -4.65 -1.78 13.28
N GLY A 11 -5.62 -1.77 14.18
CA GLY A 11 -5.45 -1.28 15.55
C GLY A 11 -5.24 0.24 15.66
N GLY A 12 -4.66 0.66 16.79
CA GLY A 12 -4.48 2.06 17.16
C GLY A 12 -3.14 2.69 16.75
N LYS A 13 -2.97 3.98 17.05
CA LYS A 13 -1.65 4.64 17.03
C LYS A 13 -0.72 4.01 18.06
N ARG A 14 0.57 3.96 17.78
CA ARG A 14 1.56 3.51 18.75
C ARG A 14 1.66 4.50 19.89
N LYS A 15 1.86 3.99 21.11
CA LYS A 15 2.17 4.81 22.28
C LYS A 15 3.59 5.35 22.21
N ASP A 16 4.50 4.55 21.66
CA ASP A 16 5.88 4.97 21.42
C ASP A 16 5.95 5.93 20.23
N ALA A 17 6.52 7.11 20.47
CA ALA A 17 6.62 8.16 19.47
C ALA A 17 7.66 7.86 18.38
N ALA A 18 8.72 7.12 18.70
CA ALA A 18 9.75 6.72 17.75
C ALA A 18 9.21 5.65 16.79
N GLU A 19 8.48 4.66 17.29
CA GLU A 19 7.78 3.68 16.45
C GLU A 19 6.80 4.36 15.48
N GLU A 20 5.99 5.30 15.98
CA GLU A 20 5.03 6.03 15.14
C GLU A 20 5.72 6.96 14.12
N LEU A 21 6.92 7.45 14.43
CA LEU A 21 7.75 8.18 13.46
C LEU A 21 8.29 7.23 12.38
N LEU A 22 8.80 6.06 12.75
CA LEU A 22 9.29 5.05 11.81
C LEU A 22 8.17 4.57 10.86
N ILE A 23 6.97 4.31 11.38
CA ILE A 23 5.80 3.96 10.56
C ILE A 23 5.53 5.05 9.50
N ARG A 24 5.57 6.33 9.90
CA ARG A 24 5.35 7.45 8.97
C ARG A 24 6.45 7.56 7.92
N GLN A 25 7.70 7.35 8.30
CA GLN A 25 8.82 7.32 7.36
C GLN A 25 8.66 6.18 6.36
N ASN A 26 8.41 4.96 6.85
CA ASN A 26 8.20 3.77 6.01
C ASN A 26 7.02 3.94 5.06
N LEU A 27 5.90 4.51 5.52
CA LEU A 27 4.75 4.86 4.68
C LEU A 27 5.15 5.80 3.54
N ASN A 28 5.90 6.86 3.86
CA ASN A 28 6.32 7.84 2.88
C ASN A 28 7.31 7.25 1.87
N PHE A 29 8.29 6.47 2.33
CA PHE A 29 9.24 5.78 1.45
C PHE A 29 8.52 4.84 0.50
N LEU A 30 7.55 4.06 0.99
CA LEU A 30 6.78 3.13 0.17
C LEU A 30 5.94 3.87 -0.89
N ARG A 31 5.25 4.96 -0.51
CA ARG A 31 4.47 5.79 -1.45
C ARG A 31 5.32 6.39 -2.56
N VAL A 32 6.47 6.97 -2.19
CA VAL A 32 7.39 7.57 -3.15
C VAL A 32 7.99 6.49 -4.05
N GLY A 33 8.43 5.37 -3.48
CA GLY A 33 8.97 4.24 -4.22
C GLY A 33 7.99 3.69 -5.24
N ILE A 34 6.75 3.40 -4.83
CA ILE A 34 5.70 2.92 -5.73
C ILE A 34 5.45 3.92 -6.86
N ARG A 35 5.26 5.22 -6.54
CA ARG A 35 5.06 6.24 -7.58
C ARG A 35 6.21 6.27 -8.58
N HIS A 36 7.45 6.17 -8.10
CA HIS A 36 8.63 6.17 -8.96
C HIS A 36 8.69 4.91 -9.84
N VAL A 37 8.39 3.73 -9.30
CA VAL A 37 8.34 2.48 -10.06
C VAL A 37 7.27 2.55 -11.16
N LEU A 38 6.10 3.12 -10.84
CA LEU A 38 4.95 3.17 -11.75
C LEU A 38 4.92 4.40 -12.67
N GLN A 39 5.86 5.35 -12.55
CA GLN A 39 5.84 6.59 -13.33
C GLN A 39 6.01 6.34 -14.83
N ASN A 40 6.74 5.28 -15.20
CA ASN A 40 7.07 4.92 -16.58
C ASN A 40 6.17 3.80 -17.12
N GLU A 41 5.26 3.28 -16.31
CA GLU A 41 4.33 2.23 -16.74
C GLU A 41 3.15 2.88 -17.46
N GLU A 42 2.84 2.38 -18.66
CA GLU A 42 1.68 2.80 -19.43
C GLU A 42 0.46 2.00 -18.99
N LEU A 43 -0.63 2.71 -18.64
CA LEU A 43 -1.92 2.05 -18.45
C LEU A 43 -2.59 1.88 -19.80
N ALA A 44 -3.01 0.65 -20.12
CA ALA A 44 -3.76 0.34 -21.34
C ALA A 44 -5.17 0.99 -21.40
N ASN A 45 -5.57 1.74 -20.37
CA ASN A 45 -6.93 2.22 -20.16
C ASN A 45 -6.94 3.76 -20.05
N ASP A 46 -7.94 4.41 -20.63
CA ASP A 46 -8.09 5.88 -20.72
C ASP A 46 -8.08 6.62 -19.36
N ASN A 47 -8.38 5.92 -18.25
CA ASN A 47 -8.25 6.45 -16.91
C ASN A 47 -6.89 6.03 -16.33
N ASN A 48 -5.88 6.88 -16.52
CA ASN A 48 -4.50 6.69 -16.05
C ASN A 48 -4.35 6.76 -14.51
N ARG A 49 -5.33 6.27 -13.74
CA ARG A 49 -5.37 6.28 -12.28
C ARG A 49 -5.38 4.87 -11.71
N LEU A 50 -4.50 4.64 -10.74
CA LEU A 50 -4.41 3.41 -9.96
C LEU A 50 -4.74 3.70 -8.50
N ASP A 51 -5.79 3.06 -7.98
CA ASP A 51 -6.15 3.12 -6.57
C ASP A 51 -5.47 1.95 -5.84
N MET A 52 -4.71 2.26 -4.79
CA MET A 52 -3.95 1.28 -4.00
C MET A 52 -4.25 1.42 -2.52
N VAL A 53 -4.35 0.30 -1.81
CA VAL A 53 -4.51 0.29 -0.36
C VAL A 53 -3.16 -0.03 0.29
N LEU A 54 -2.74 0.83 1.21
CA LEU A 54 -1.60 0.62 2.09
C LEU A 54 -2.10 0.28 3.48
N ILE A 55 -1.48 -0.70 4.12
CA ILE A 55 -1.85 -1.19 5.45
C ILE A 55 -0.73 -0.88 6.42
N ILE A 56 -1.06 -0.15 7.49
CA ILE A 56 -0.25 -0.10 8.70
C ILE A 56 -0.73 -1.26 9.59
N PRO A 57 0.09 -2.30 9.80
CA PRO A 57 -0.30 -3.45 10.62
C PRO A 57 -0.49 -3.09 12.10
N GLU A 58 -1.09 -3.99 12.88
CA GLU A 58 -1.27 -3.81 14.33
C GLU A 58 0.05 -3.91 15.09
N GLU A 59 1.02 -4.66 14.57
CA GLU A 59 2.34 -4.84 15.15
C GLU A 59 3.44 -4.50 14.15
N GLY A 60 4.62 -4.14 14.67
CA GLY A 60 5.76 -3.72 13.87
C GLY A 60 5.60 -2.34 13.21
N VAL A 61 6.57 -2.01 12.35
CA VAL A 61 6.69 -0.70 11.69
C VAL A 61 6.61 -0.77 10.17
N ASP A 62 6.51 -1.97 9.60
CA ASP A 62 6.53 -2.18 8.15
C ASP A 62 5.13 -2.02 7.55
N VAL A 63 5.00 -1.00 6.70
CA VAL A 63 3.77 -0.76 5.94
C VAL A 63 3.67 -1.78 4.81
N LYS A 64 2.47 -2.32 4.60
CA LYS A 64 2.17 -3.31 3.58
C LYS A 64 1.30 -2.73 2.46
N ILE A 65 1.30 -3.40 1.31
CA ILE A 65 0.57 -3.07 0.09
C ILE A 65 -0.41 -4.21 -0.16
N VAL A 66 -1.65 -3.87 -0.44
CA VAL A 66 -2.65 -4.81 -0.94
C VAL A 66 -2.59 -4.84 -2.47
N LEU A 67 -2.50 -6.05 -3.05
CA LEU A 67 -2.46 -6.23 -4.50
C LEU A 67 -3.77 -6.76 -5.09
N ASP A 68 -4.66 -7.32 -4.27
CA ASP A 68 -5.85 -8.06 -4.71
C ASP A 68 -6.89 -7.22 -5.47
N ASN A 69 -6.84 -5.89 -5.34
CA ASN A 69 -7.72 -4.97 -6.04
C ASN A 69 -7.08 -4.32 -7.28
N LEU A 70 -5.84 -4.70 -7.64
CA LEU A 70 -5.20 -4.15 -8.82
C LEU A 70 -5.75 -4.87 -10.07
N ALA A 71 -6.48 -4.13 -10.91
CA ALA A 71 -7.03 -4.64 -12.17
C ALA A 71 -5.96 -5.02 -13.23
N LEU A 72 -4.68 -4.85 -12.91
CA LEU A 72 -3.55 -4.94 -13.84
C LEU A 72 -2.53 -5.96 -13.32
N PRO A 73 -2.56 -7.21 -13.82
CA PRO A 73 -1.70 -8.28 -13.33
C PRO A 73 -0.19 -7.95 -13.42
N HIS A 74 0.26 -7.31 -14.50
CA HIS A 74 1.66 -6.94 -14.67
C HIS A 74 2.15 -5.93 -13.60
N ILE A 75 1.30 -4.98 -13.19
CA ILE A 75 1.61 -4.05 -12.11
C ILE A 75 1.72 -4.79 -10.78
N ALA A 76 0.82 -5.74 -10.52
CA ALA A 76 0.88 -6.56 -9.31
C ALA A 76 2.19 -7.38 -9.27
N GLU A 77 2.60 -8.01 -10.37
CA GLU A 77 3.86 -8.75 -10.47
C GLU A 77 5.10 -7.86 -10.30
N LEU A 78 5.09 -6.67 -10.93
CA LEU A 78 6.16 -5.69 -10.76
C LEU A 78 6.31 -5.28 -9.29
N LEU A 79 5.20 -4.98 -8.61
CA LEU A 79 5.19 -4.60 -7.20
C LEU A 79 5.62 -5.75 -6.29
N LYS A 80 5.17 -6.99 -6.54
CA LYS A 80 5.66 -8.19 -5.81
C LYS A 80 7.17 -8.34 -5.94
N THR A 81 7.70 -8.12 -7.14
CA THR A 81 9.14 -8.26 -7.42
C THR A 81 9.97 -7.16 -6.75
N ARG A 82 9.46 -5.92 -6.75
CA ARG A 82 10.17 -4.76 -6.16
C ARG A 82 10.02 -4.67 -4.64
N TYR A 83 8.92 -5.15 -4.09
CA TYR A 83 8.55 -5.01 -2.68
C TYR A 83 8.04 -6.32 -2.07
N PRO A 84 8.79 -7.43 -2.15
CA PRO A 84 8.31 -8.75 -1.72
C PRO A 84 7.92 -8.78 -0.23
N ASN A 85 8.65 -8.03 0.60
CA ASN A 85 8.41 -7.99 2.05
C ASN A 85 7.30 -7.03 2.46
N ASN A 86 6.78 -6.22 1.54
CA ASN A 86 5.72 -5.26 1.81
C ASN A 86 4.37 -5.74 1.27
N ILE A 87 4.20 -7.00 0.89
CA ILE A 87 2.89 -7.50 0.45
C ILE A 87 2.06 -7.89 1.66
N PHE A 88 0.80 -7.46 1.69
CA PHE A 88 -0.17 -7.90 2.68
C PHE A 88 -0.81 -9.20 2.21
N GLU A 89 -0.76 -10.24 3.04
CA GLU A 89 -1.30 -11.57 2.74
C GLU A 89 -2.63 -11.86 3.47
N GLY A 90 -3.08 -10.95 4.34
CA GLY A 90 -4.33 -11.11 5.08
C GLY A 90 -5.58 -10.65 4.32
N ASP A 91 -6.75 -11.02 4.82
CA ASP A 91 -8.02 -10.50 4.32
C ASP A 91 -8.32 -9.12 4.93
N TYR A 92 -8.10 -8.07 4.15
CA TYR A 92 -8.38 -6.68 4.56
C TYR A 92 -9.83 -6.25 4.26
N LYS A 93 -10.61 -7.05 3.50
CA LYS A 93 -11.99 -6.68 3.11
C LYS A 93 -12.94 -6.77 4.31
N LEU A 94 -12.73 -7.75 5.19
CA LEU A 94 -13.37 -7.86 6.50
C LEU A 94 -13.22 -6.60 7.39
N ILE A 95 -12.16 -5.81 7.15
CA ILE A 95 -11.82 -4.62 7.94
C ILE A 95 -12.43 -3.35 7.32
N LEU A 96 -12.77 -3.39 6.03
CA LEU A 96 -13.49 -2.31 5.35
C LEU A 96 -15.00 -2.39 5.62
N ASP A 97 -15.57 -3.59 5.68
CA ASP A 97 -17.01 -3.79 5.97
C ASP A 97 -17.43 -3.34 7.38
N THR A 98 -16.50 -3.30 8.33
CA THR A 98 -16.75 -2.82 9.69
C THR A 98 -16.68 -1.29 9.84
N LYS A 99 -16.39 -0.57 8.74
CA LYS A 99 -16.40 0.90 8.68
C LYS A 99 -17.57 1.49 7.89
N ALA A 100 -18.48 0.65 7.38
CA ALA A 100 -19.70 1.06 6.67
C ALA A 100 -20.87 1.34 7.61
#